data_AF-A0A3S0SZ45-F1
#
_entry.id   AF-A0A3S0SZ45-F1
#
_cell.length_a   1.000
_cell.length_b   1.000
_cell.length_c   1.000
_cell.angle_alpha   90.00
_cell.angle_beta   90.00
_cell.angle_gamma   90.00
#
_symmetry.space_group_name_H-M   'P 1'
#
loop_
_entity.id
_entity.type
_entity.pdbx_description
1 polymer ?
#
loop_
_entity_poly.entity_id
_entity_poly.type
_entity_poly.pdbx_seq_one_letter_code
_entity_poly.pdbx_strand_id
1 'polypeptide(L)'
;MPEKVASLDEGLQVGTPFGTTAEELRVAAIGSKIEFSKSELQTVQAYIEVVYAGKIVVTTDDGIELPADPLAHLGSVLSNYEQALFDQIAELEYKQEMLLFPPDEDEDGHEDDTPDNEV
;
A
#
# COMPACT_ATOMS: atom_id res chain seq x y z
N MET A 1 42.58 -33.13 26.06
CA MET A 1 41.76 -32.13 26.75
C MET A 1 40.61 -31.79 25.82
N PRO A 2 39.34 -32.11 26.13
CA PRO A 2 38.23 -31.67 25.32
C PRO A 2 37.93 -30.20 25.63
N GLU A 3 37.96 -29.37 24.60
CA GLU A 3 37.61 -27.95 24.68
C GLU A 3 36.14 -27.80 25.04
N LYS A 4 35.91 -26.92 26.03
CA LYS A 4 34.61 -26.53 26.53
C LYS A 4 33.89 -25.73 25.43
N VAL A 5 32.90 -26.33 24.78
CA VAL A 5 31.94 -25.60 23.95
C VAL A 5 31.26 -24.55 24.83
N ALA A 6 31.54 -23.29 24.55
CA ALA A 6 30.83 -22.17 25.15
C ALA A 6 29.37 -22.29 24.74
N SER A 7 28.52 -22.51 25.73
CA SER A 7 27.08 -22.28 25.64
C SER A 7 26.86 -20.86 25.11
N LEU A 8 26.25 -20.73 23.93
CA LEU A 8 25.76 -19.46 23.48
C LEU A 8 24.47 -19.19 24.25
N ASP A 9 24.65 -18.36 25.27
CA ASP A 9 23.67 -17.73 26.12
C ASP A 9 22.62 -16.97 25.31
N GLU A 10 21.42 -16.94 25.88
CA GLU A 10 20.20 -16.33 25.36
C GLU A 10 20.39 -14.83 25.12
N GLY A 11 19.70 -14.27 24.12
CA GLY A 11 19.39 -12.83 24.14
C GLY A 11 19.76 -11.99 22.92
N LEU A 12 19.97 -12.55 21.73
CA LEU A 12 19.81 -11.76 20.50
C LEU A 12 18.39 -11.92 19.96
N GLN A 13 17.43 -11.23 20.57
CA GLN A 13 16.27 -10.77 19.79
C GLN A 13 16.81 -9.74 18.79
N VAL A 14 17.35 -10.25 17.68
CA VAL A 14 17.43 -9.48 16.44
C VAL A 14 15.99 -9.15 16.12
N GLY A 15 15.54 -7.96 16.54
CA GLY A 15 14.19 -7.49 16.28
C GLY A 15 13.95 -7.65 14.79
N THR A 16 13.04 -8.55 14.42
CA THR A 16 12.66 -8.69 13.02
C THR A 16 12.11 -7.34 12.60
N PRO A 17 12.58 -6.75 11.48
CA PRO A 17 12.16 -5.40 11.06
C PRO A 17 10.66 -5.31 10.79
N PHE A 18 10.03 -6.48 10.59
CA PHE A 18 8.61 -6.70 10.58
C PHE A 18 8.30 -7.41 11.90
N GLY A 19 7.44 -6.84 12.74
CA GLY A 19 7.15 -7.38 14.07
C GLY A 19 6.78 -8.87 14.06
N THR A 20 6.82 -9.50 15.22
CA THR A 20 6.65 -10.97 15.32
C THR A 20 5.20 -11.43 15.28
N THR A 21 4.25 -10.51 15.48
CA THR A 21 2.82 -10.85 15.50
C THR A 21 2.20 -10.82 14.11
N ALA A 22 1.14 -11.60 13.90
CA ALA A 22 0.41 -11.61 12.63
C ALA A 22 -0.17 -10.24 12.26
N GLU A 23 -0.46 -9.41 13.25
CA GLU A 23 -1.00 -8.06 13.08
C GLU A 23 0.10 -7.07 12.66
N GLU A 24 1.24 -7.06 13.36
CA GLU A 24 2.41 -6.26 12.96
C GLU A 24 2.87 -6.60 11.53
N LEU A 25 2.86 -7.89 11.17
CA LEU A 25 3.17 -8.34 9.81
C LEU A 25 2.17 -7.80 8.78
N ARG A 26 0.87 -7.78 9.09
CA ARG A 26 -0.17 -7.21 8.20
C ARG A 26 0.00 -5.71 8.03
N VAL A 27 0.19 -4.97 9.12
CA VAL A 27 0.40 -3.51 9.10
C VAL A 27 1.63 -3.18 8.26
N ALA A 28 2.73 -3.91 8.44
CA ALA A 28 3.96 -3.67 7.68
C ALA A 28 3.85 -4.08 6.20
N ALA A 29 3.10 -5.14 5.89
CA ALA A 29 2.81 -5.52 4.50
C ALA A 29 1.94 -4.47 3.78
N ILE A 30 0.93 -3.93 4.46
CA ILE A 30 0.11 -2.83 3.93
C ILE A 30 0.96 -1.58 3.74
N GLY A 31 1.77 -1.20 4.73
CA GLY A 31 2.68 -0.06 4.65
C GLY A 31 3.65 -0.17 3.47
N SER A 32 4.27 -1.35 3.28
CA SER A 32 5.15 -1.61 2.14
C SER A 32 4.43 -1.47 0.80
N LYS A 33 3.16 -1.90 0.73
CA LYS A 33 2.35 -1.78 -0.49
C LYS A 33 1.96 -0.33 -0.78
N ILE A 34 1.67 0.47 0.26
CA ILE A 34 1.42 1.92 0.13
C ILE A 34 2.68 2.62 -0.42
N GLU A 35 3.85 2.35 0.16
CA GLU A 35 5.11 2.95 -0.28
C GLU A 35 5.42 2.61 -1.74
N PHE A 36 5.24 1.35 -2.11
CA PHE A 36 5.39 0.90 -3.50
C PHE A 36 4.43 1.65 -4.44
N SER A 37 3.14 1.69 -4.11
CA SER A 37 2.14 2.39 -4.92
C SER A 37 2.41 3.89 -5.04
N LYS A 38 2.93 4.54 -3.99
CA LYS A 38 3.35 5.95 -4.03
C LYS A 38 4.56 6.17 -4.97
N SER A 39 5.56 5.29 -4.91
CA SER A 39 6.71 5.33 -5.83
C SER A 39 6.29 5.09 -7.28
N GLU A 40 5.35 4.19 -7.49
CA GLU A 40 4.82 3.90 -8.82
C GLU A 40 4.00 5.08 -9.37
N LEU A 41 3.16 5.69 -8.54
CA LEU A 41 2.41 6.90 -8.90
C LEU A 41 3.33 8.03 -9.39
N GLN A 42 4.43 8.28 -8.66
CA GLN A 42 5.43 9.27 -9.08
C GLN A 42 6.03 8.95 -10.45
N THR A 43 6.28 7.66 -10.72
CA THR A 43 6.81 7.21 -12.02
C THR A 43 5.80 7.41 -13.14
N VAL A 44 4.53 7.07 -12.90
CA VAL A 44 3.44 7.25 -13.87
C VAL A 44 3.24 8.73 -14.18
N GLN A 45 3.24 9.59 -13.16
CA GLN A 45 3.14 11.05 -13.33
C GLN A 45 4.29 11.62 -14.18
N ALA A 46 5.51 11.12 -13.98
CA ALA A 46 6.65 11.50 -14.81
C ALA A 46 6.43 11.09 -16.28
N TYR A 47 5.90 9.89 -16.54
CA TYR A 47 5.59 9.46 -17.91
C TYR A 47 4.48 10.27 -18.56
N ILE A 48 3.40 10.58 -17.81
CA ILE A 48 2.31 11.45 -18.25
C ILE A 48 2.87 12.82 -18.68
N GLU A 49 3.74 13.42 -17.87
CA GLU A 49 4.36 14.71 -18.19
C GLU A 49 5.13 14.65 -19.50
N VAL A 50 5.96 13.62 -19.70
CA VAL A 50 6.77 13.50 -20.92
C VAL A 50 5.88 13.27 -22.16
N VAL A 51 4.85 12.43 -22.05
CA VAL A 51 3.91 12.14 -23.15
C VAL A 51 3.13 13.39 -23.55
N TYR A 52 2.53 14.11 -22.59
CA TYR A 52 1.72 15.28 -22.90
C TYR A 52 2.54 16.53 -23.23
N ALA A 53 3.79 16.63 -22.78
CA ALA A 53 4.68 17.71 -23.19
C ALA A 53 5.18 17.58 -24.64
N GLY A 54 4.86 16.49 -25.35
CA GLY A 54 5.36 16.24 -26.71
C GLY A 54 6.87 16.03 -26.76
N LYS A 55 7.49 15.66 -25.63
CA LYS A 55 8.94 15.44 -25.52
C LYS A 55 9.39 14.09 -26.11
N ILE A 56 8.44 13.22 -26.47
CA ILE A 56 8.68 11.95 -27.14
C ILE A 56 8.24 12.07 -28.60
N VAL A 57 9.17 11.80 -29.52
CA VAL A 57 8.89 11.56 -30.93
C VAL A 57 9.10 10.08 -31.20
N VAL A 58 8.10 9.40 -31.75
CA VAL A 58 8.21 7.99 -32.13
C VAL A 58 8.40 7.92 -33.64
N THR A 59 9.52 7.34 -34.06
CA THR A 59 9.83 7.10 -35.48
C THR A 59 9.87 5.60 -35.75
N THR A 60 9.46 5.19 -36.95
CA THR A 60 9.72 3.85 -37.45
C THR A 60 11.22 3.67 -37.73
N ASP A 61 11.67 2.42 -37.95
CA ASP A 61 13.05 2.11 -38.33
C ASP A 61 13.50 2.82 -39.63
N ASP A 62 12.54 3.17 -40.49
CA ASP A 62 12.75 3.93 -41.73
C ASP A 62 12.76 5.45 -41.51
N GLY A 63 12.69 5.91 -40.26
CA GLY A 63 12.70 7.33 -39.88
C GLY A 63 11.38 8.08 -40.08
N ILE A 64 10.28 7.36 -40.32
CA ILE A 64 8.95 7.98 -40.50
C ILE A 64 8.37 8.27 -39.12
N GLU A 65 8.03 9.54 -38.85
CA GLU A 65 7.30 9.91 -37.64
C GLU A 65 5.92 9.27 -37.62
N LEU A 66 5.59 8.58 -36.53
CA LEU A 66 4.26 8.05 -36.32
C LEU A 66 3.27 9.17 -35.99
N PRO A 67 1.98 8.98 -36.30
CA PRO A 67 0.94 9.92 -35.89
C PRO A 67 0.97 10.16 -34.37
N ALA A 68 0.49 11.32 -33.93
CA ALA A 68 0.39 11.63 -32.51
C ALA A 68 -0.65 10.78 -31.76
N ASP A 69 -1.59 10.16 -32.48
CA ASP A 69 -2.73 9.41 -31.90
C ASP A 69 -2.31 8.23 -30.99
N PRO A 70 -1.33 7.38 -31.35
CA PRO A 70 -0.76 6.38 -30.43
C PRO A 70 -0.24 6.95 -29.10
N LEU A 71 0.42 8.11 -29.12
CA LEU A 71 0.93 8.75 -27.90
C LEU A 71 -0.21 9.34 -27.07
N ALA A 72 -1.25 9.89 -27.71
CA ALA A 72 -2.45 10.35 -27.01
C ALA A 72 -3.17 9.17 -26.31
N HIS A 73 -3.27 8.02 -26.96
CA HIS A 73 -3.82 6.81 -26.35
C HIS A 73 -2.96 6.33 -25.17
N LEU A 74 -1.63 6.33 -25.30
CA LEU A 74 -0.73 5.99 -24.20
C LEU A 74 -0.91 6.94 -23.01
N GLY A 75 -1.03 8.25 -23.26
CA GLY A 75 -1.34 9.24 -22.22
C GLY A 75 -2.63 8.90 -21.47
N SER A 76 -3.69 8.56 -22.19
CA SER A 76 -4.97 8.13 -21.60
C SER A 76 -4.83 6.87 -20.73
N VAL A 77 -4.10 5.85 -21.21
CA VAL A 77 -3.83 4.63 -20.43
C VAL A 77 -3.07 4.96 -19.14
N LEU A 78 -2.05 5.83 -19.22
CA LEU A 78 -1.29 6.25 -18.05
C LEU A 78 -2.14 7.04 -17.05
N SER A 79 -3.00 7.95 -17.51
CA SER A 79 -3.92 8.70 -16.64
C SER A 79 -4.95 7.79 -15.97
N ASN A 80 -5.46 6.77 -16.65
CA ASN A 80 -6.33 5.78 -16.02
C ASN A 80 -5.58 4.98 -14.95
N TYR A 81 -4.30 4.67 -15.20
CA TYR A 81 -3.49 3.97 -14.22
C TYR A 81 -3.18 4.85 -13.00
N GLU A 82 -2.92 6.14 -13.20
CA GLU A 82 -2.76 7.12 -12.13
C GLU A 82 -3.98 7.12 -11.20
N GLN A 83 -5.19 7.16 -11.76
CA GLN A 83 -6.42 7.11 -10.97
C GLN A 83 -6.55 5.80 -10.19
N ALA A 84 -6.26 4.66 -10.82
CA ALA A 84 -6.28 3.37 -10.15
C ALA A 84 -5.29 3.28 -8.98
N LEU A 85 -4.11 3.91 -9.11
CA LEU A 85 -3.14 4.00 -8.03
C LEU A 85 -3.62 4.89 -6.88
N PHE A 86 -4.30 6.01 -7.17
CA PHE A 86 -4.93 6.83 -6.12
C PHE A 86 -5.97 6.03 -5.33
N ASP A 87 -6.87 5.34 -6.02
CA ASP A 87 -7.92 4.54 -5.39
C ASP A 87 -7.30 3.41 -4.53
N GLN A 88 -6.26 2.74 -5.04
CA GLN A 88 -5.55 1.69 -4.32
C GLN A 88 -4.84 2.23 -3.06
N ILE A 89 -4.19 3.40 -3.16
CA ILE A 89 -3.53 4.02 -2.01
C ILE A 89 -4.56 4.35 -0.93
N ALA A 90 -5.68 4.98 -1.30
CA ALA A 90 -6.74 5.33 -0.37
C ALA A 90 -7.33 4.07 0.32
N GLU A 91 -7.57 3.00 -0.44
CA GLU A 91 -8.07 1.74 0.12
C GLU A 91 -7.07 1.12 1.11
N LEU A 92 -5.77 1.16 0.80
CA LEU A 92 -4.73 0.62 1.67
C LEU A 92 -4.53 1.47 2.92
N GLU A 93 -4.56 2.79 2.82
CA GLU A 93 -4.48 3.71 3.96
C GLU A 93 -5.67 3.50 4.90
N TYR A 94 -6.89 3.36 4.36
CA TYR A 94 -8.07 3.01 5.15
C TYR A 94 -7.91 1.66 5.86
N LYS A 95 -7.44 0.61 5.16
CA LYS A 95 -7.20 -0.71 5.77
C LYS A 95 -6.14 -0.65 6.87
N GLN A 96 -5.11 0.17 6.69
CA GLN A 96 -4.07 0.36 7.70
C GLN A 96 -4.64 1.05 8.95
N GLU A 97 -5.45 2.10 8.77
CA GLU A 97 -6.11 2.81 9.85
C GLU A 97 -7.03 1.89 10.65
N MET A 98 -7.87 1.08 9.98
CA MET A 98 -8.76 0.12 10.64
C MET A 98 -8.03 -0.95 11.47
N LEU A 99 -6.78 -1.27 11.13
CA LEU A 99 -5.94 -2.19 11.92
C LEU A 99 -5.26 -1.48 13.10
N LEU A 100 -4.92 -0.20 12.95
CA LEU A 100 -4.25 0.57 14.00
C LEU A 100 -5.24 1.13 15.02
N PHE A 101 -6.46 1.43 14.59
CA PHE A 101 -7.53 2.05 15.35
C PHE A 101 -8.86 1.34 15.02
N PRO A 102 -9.06 0.10 15.52
CA PRO A 102 -10.34 -0.57 15.36
C PRO A 102 -11.45 0.26 16.01
N PRO A 103 -12.67 0.28 15.42
CA PRO A 103 -13.79 0.99 16.02
C PRO A 103 -14.11 0.40 17.41
N ASP A 104 -14.41 1.27 18.37
CA ASP A 104 -14.80 0.85 19.72
C ASP A 104 -16.08 0.00 19.65
N GLU A 105 -16.05 -1.21 20.24
CA GLU A 105 -17.22 -2.08 20.39
C GLU A 105 -18.12 -1.61 21.54
N ASP A 106 -18.62 -0.38 21.53
CA ASP A 106 -19.51 0.11 22.60
C ASP A 106 -20.57 1.09 22.06
N GLU A 107 -21.60 0.57 21.38
CA GLU A 107 -22.92 1.23 21.35
C GLU A 107 -24.10 0.29 21.00
N ASP A 108 -24.05 -0.96 21.48
CA ASP A 108 -25.28 -1.76 21.59
C ASP A 108 -25.79 -1.61 23.04
N GLY A 109 -26.68 -0.63 23.24
CA GLY A 109 -27.30 -0.33 24.52
C GLY A 109 -27.97 -1.56 25.12
N HIS A 110 -27.37 -2.11 26.18
CA HIS A 110 -28.05 -2.98 27.12
C HIS A 110 -29.08 -2.14 27.90
N GLU A 111 -30.25 -1.92 27.31
CA GLU A 111 -31.47 -1.70 28.09
C GLU A 111 -31.83 -3.04 28.72
N ASP A 112 -31.25 -3.31 29.89
CA ASP A 112 -31.73 -4.34 30.82
C ASP A 112 -33.08 -3.86 31.38
N ASP A 113 -34.12 -4.01 30.57
CA ASP A 113 -35.51 -3.88 30.99
C ASP A 113 -35.85 -5.07 31.89
N THR A 114 -35.40 -5.02 33.15
CA THR A 114 -35.91 -5.88 34.20
C THR A 114 -37.23 -5.29 34.68
N PRO A 115 -38.40 -5.91 34.42
CA PRO A 115 -39.63 -5.41 34.99
C PRO A 115 -39.64 -5.73 36.49
N ASP A 116 -39.68 -4.68 37.31
CA ASP A 116 -39.94 -4.78 38.74
C ASP A 116 -41.26 -5.51 38.98
N ASN A 117 -41.17 -6.69 39.58
CA ASN A 117 -42.31 -7.49 39.98
C ASN A 117 -42.76 -6.98 41.37
N GLU A 118 -43.73 -6.06 41.39
CA GLU A 118 -44.37 -5.63 42.64
C GLU A 118 -45.33 -6.72 43.16
N VAL A 119 -45.22 -7.00 44.47
CA VAL A 119 -45.99 -7.96 45.27
C VAL A 119 -47.23 -7.29 45.88
#